data_AF-A0A956PDS8-F1
#
_entry.id   AF-A0A956PDS8-F1
#
_cell.length_a   1.000
_cell.length_b   1.000
_cell.length_c   1.000
_cell.angle_alpha   90.00
_cell.angle_beta   90.00
_cell.angle_gamma   90.00
#
_symmetry.space_group_name_H-M   'P 1'
#
loop_
_entity.id
_entity.type
_entity.pdbx_description
1 polymer ?
#
loop_
_entity_poly.entity_id
_entity_poly.type
_entity_poly.pdbx_seq_one_letter_code
_entity_poly.pdbx_strand_id
1 'polypeptide(L)'
;KYAAIQEAVQGLVPEGVARGSKDYPACGLAEAGYYSRIGEAAGLRARLVRLPEELPEVLEQALSHVQRGKSALVEVWVSSPN
;
A
#
# COMPACT_ATOMS: atom_id res chain seq x y z
N LYS A 1 4.29 -38.90 9.05
CA LYS A 1 4.65 -38.60 7.64
C LYS A 1 5.20 -37.18 7.42
N TYR A 2 4.94 -36.21 8.30
CA TYR A 2 5.45 -34.84 8.18
C TYR A 2 6.85 -34.60 8.80
N ALA A 3 7.26 -35.41 9.77
CA ALA A 3 8.55 -35.26 10.46
C ALA A 3 9.77 -35.46 9.54
N ALA A 4 9.73 -36.49 8.68
CA ALA A 4 10.82 -36.77 7.72
C ALA A 4 11.01 -35.65 6.67
N ILE A 5 9.95 -34.91 6.36
CA ILE A 5 10.00 -33.77 5.42
C ILE A 5 10.60 -32.55 6.13
N GLN A 6 10.26 -32.32 7.40
CA GLN A 6 10.86 -31.22 8.18
C GLN A 6 12.37 -31.42 8.39
N GLU A 7 12.83 -32.63 8.74
CA GLU A 7 14.25 -32.91 8.90
C GLU A 7 15.03 -32.74 7.59
N ALA A 8 14.47 -33.21 6.46
CA ALA A 8 15.10 -33.03 5.16
C ALA A 8 15.20 -31.55 4.75
N VAL A 9 14.15 -30.76 5.00
CA VAL A 9 14.14 -29.32 4.71
C VAL A 9 15.13 -28.55 5.59
N GLN A 10 15.25 -28.90 6.88
CA GLN A 10 16.26 -28.31 7.78
C GLN A 10 17.68 -28.69 7.40
N GLY A 11 17.93 -29.90 6.88
CA GLY A 11 19.24 -30.33 6.41
C GLY A 11 19.68 -29.64 5.11
N LEU A 12 18.73 -29.29 4.23
CA LEU A 12 18.99 -28.62 2.96
C LEU A 12 19.16 -27.10 3.11
N VAL A 13 18.37 -26.47 3.98
CA VAL A 13 18.43 -25.02 4.19
C VAL A 13 18.33 -24.70 5.69
N PRO A 14 19.42 -24.87 6.46
CA PRO A 14 19.41 -24.69 7.90
C PRO A 14 19.06 -23.26 8.33
N GLU A 15 19.36 -22.27 7.47
CA GLU A 15 19.00 -20.87 7.70
C GLU A 15 17.60 -20.49 7.19
N GLY A 16 16.89 -21.41 6.52
CA GLY A 16 15.61 -21.17 5.88
C GLY A 16 15.71 -20.62 4.44
N VAL A 17 14.83 -21.09 3.55
CA VAL A 17 14.81 -20.74 2.11
C VAL A 17 14.75 -19.24 1.87
N ALA A 18 13.98 -18.50 2.67
CA ALA A 18 13.84 -17.05 2.56
C ALA A 18 15.15 -16.30 2.86
N ARG A 19 15.95 -16.79 3.83
CA ARG A 19 17.22 -16.16 4.22
C ARG A 19 18.31 -16.37 3.15
N GLY A 20 18.35 -17.57 2.55
CA GLY A 20 19.28 -17.88 1.46
C GLY A 20 18.96 -17.17 0.15
N SER A 21 17.67 -17.07 -0.20
CA SER A 21 17.19 -16.40 -1.41
C SER A 21 17.09 -14.87 -1.27
N LYS A 22 17.11 -14.35 -0.03
CA LYS A 22 16.73 -12.97 0.31
C LYS A 22 15.34 -12.58 -0.20
N ASP A 23 14.51 -13.56 -0.52
CA ASP A 23 13.12 -13.37 -0.89
C ASP A 23 12.27 -13.66 0.34
N TYR A 24 11.62 -12.63 0.85
CA TYR A 24 10.80 -12.70 2.05
C TYR A 24 9.33 -12.56 1.64
N PRO A 25 8.70 -13.65 1.18
CA PRO A 25 7.30 -13.62 0.78
C PRO A 25 6.45 -13.20 1.99
N ALA A 26 5.53 -12.26 1.76
CA ALA A 26 4.72 -11.59 2.79
C ALA A 26 5.44 -10.58 3.72
N CYS A 27 6.72 -10.28 3.51
CA CYS A 27 7.36 -9.10 4.13
C CYS A 27 7.22 -7.81 3.29
N GLY A 28 6.61 -7.90 2.11
CA GLY A 28 6.13 -6.72 1.41
C GLY A 28 4.92 -6.15 2.17
N LEU A 29 4.99 -4.88 2.56
CA LEU A 29 3.78 -4.14 2.87
C LEU A 29 2.87 -4.26 1.64
N ALA A 30 1.60 -4.63 1.85
CA ALA A 30 0.62 -4.69 0.77
C ALA A 30 0.75 -3.44 -0.10
N GLU A 31 0.72 -3.59 -1.44
CA GLU A 31 0.72 -2.46 -2.36
C GLU A 31 -0.22 -1.38 -1.83
N ALA A 32 0.24 -0.12 -1.83
CA ALA A 32 -0.50 1.01 -1.27
C ALA A 32 -1.98 0.87 -1.65
N GLY A 33 -2.83 0.63 -0.63
CA GLY A 33 -4.23 0.34 -0.85
C GLY A 33 -4.84 1.46 -1.69
N TYR A 34 -5.66 1.12 -2.69
CA TYR A 34 -6.32 2.11 -3.55
C TYR A 34 -7.41 2.88 -2.76
N TYR A 35 -7.03 3.66 -1.74
CA TYR A 35 -7.96 4.35 -0.84
C TYR A 35 -8.84 5.33 -1.60
N SER A 36 -8.31 5.96 -2.64
CA SER A 36 -9.06 6.74 -3.61
C SER A 36 -10.22 5.95 -4.23
N ARG A 37 -10.00 4.70 -4.69
CA ARG A 37 -11.08 3.86 -5.24
C ARG A 37 -12.12 3.49 -4.19
N ILE A 38 -11.69 3.20 -2.97
CA ILE A 38 -12.60 2.90 -1.85
C ILE A 38 -13.44 4.14 -1.52
N GLY A 39 -12.82 5.32 -1.50
CA GLY A 39 -13.50 6.58 -1.27
C GLY A 39 -14.55 6.88 -2.35
N GLU A 40 -14.22 6.69 -3.63
CA GLU A 40 -15.17 6.83 -4.72
C GLU A 40 -16.35 5.85 -4.58
N ALA A 41 -16.08 4.58 -4.24
CA ALA A 41 -17.12 3.58 -3.99
C ALA A 41 -18.04 3.94 -2.79
N ALA A 42 -17.49 4.64 -1.79
CA ALA A 42 -18.25 5.17 -0.65
C ALA A 42 -19.00 6.49 -0.96
N GLY A 43 -18.96 6.97 -2.21
CA GLY A 43 -19.64 8.21 -2.63
C GLY A 43 -18.86 9.49 -2.30
N LEU A 44 -17.59 9.37 -1.94
CA LEU A 44 -16.71 10.52 -1.70
C LEU A 44 -16.12 11.03 -3.02
N ARG A 45 -15.81 12.33 -3.07
CA ARG A 45 -14.87 12.84 -4.06
C ARG A 45 -13.46 12.47 -3.61
N ALA A 46 -12.86 11.47 -4.25
CA ALA A 46 -11.52 11.00 -3.89
C ALA A 46 -10.50 11.15 -5.02
N ARG A 47 -9.27 11.54 -4.68
CA ARG A 47 -8.16 11.72 -5.63
C ARG A 47 -6.84 11.24 -5.04
N LEU A 48 -6.06 10.53 -5.85
CA LEU A 48 -4.67 10.19 -5.57
C LEU A 48 -3.76 11.24 -6.23
N VAL A 49 -2.89 11.85 -5.42
CA VAL A 49 -1.86 12.81 -5.83
C VAL A 49 -0.54 12.07 -5.85
N ARG A 50 0.11 12.02 -7.02
CA ARG A 50 1.44 11.40 -7.16
C ARG A 50 2.55 12.41 -7.28
N LEU A 51 2.22 13.59 -7.80
CA LEU A 51 3.19 14.65 -8.05
C LEU A 51 2.91 15.85 -7.12
N PRO A 52 3.94 16.44 -6.50
CA PRO A 52 3.77 17.60 -5.61
C PRO A 52 3.04 18.77 -6.25
N GLU A 53 3.25 19.01 -7.56
CA GLU A 53 2.64 20.10 -8.31
C GLU A 53 1.12 19.94 -8.52
N GLU A 54 0.58 18.73 -8.44
CA GLU A 54 -0.86 18.47 -8.53
C GLU A 54 -1.59 18.82 -7.22
N LEU A 55 -0.86 18.86 -6.10
CA LEU A 55 -1.43 18.98 -4.77
C LEU A 55 -2.25 20.26 -4.56
N PRO A 56 -1.79 21.47 -4.97
CA PRO A 56 -2.56 22.70 -4.76
C PRO A 56 -3.93 22.66 -5.43
N GLU A 57 -3.99 22.25 -6.70
CA GLU A 57 -5.25 22.18 -7.45
C GLU A 57 -6.20 21.13 -6.85
N VAL A 58 -5.68 19.96 -6.49
CA VAL A 58 -6.50 18.90 -5.89
C VAL A 58 -7.06 19.33 -4.53
N LEU A 59 -6.28 20.06 -3.72
CA LEU A 59 -6.74 20.61 -2.45
C LEU A 59 -7.83 21.67 -2.65
N GLU A 60 -7.68 22.58 -3.62
CA GLU A 60 -8.71 23.57 -3.94
C GLU A 60 -10.04 22.89 -4.34
N GLN A 61 -9.97 21.87 -5.19
CA GLN A 61 -11.15 21.11 -5.60
C GLN A 61 -11.80 20.36 -4.43
N ALA A 62 -11.00 19.76 -3.55
CA ALA A 62 -11.49 19.05 -2.37
C ALA A 62 -12.16 20.02 -1.38
N LEU A 63 -11.52 21.17 -1.11
CA LEU A 63 -12.06 22.22 -0.25
C LEU A 63 -13.39 22.78 -0.78
N SER A 64 -13.49 23.02 -2.10
CA SER A 64 -14.76 23.43 -2.72
C SER A 64 -15.87 22.39 -2.51
N HIS A 65 -15.53 21.10 -2.51
CA HIS A 65 -16.48 20.03 -2.22
C HIS A 65 -16.94 20.03 -0.75
N VAL A 66 -15.99 20.23 0.17
CA VAL A 66 -16.25 20.32 1.62
C VAL A 66 -17.11 21.52 1.97
N GLN A 67 -16.87 22.68 1.35
CA GLN A 67 -17.68 23.88 1.53
C GLN A 67 -19.14 23.70 1.09
N ARG A 68 -19.42 22.73 0.21
CA ARG A 68 -20.78 22.36 -0.20
C ARG A 68 -21.42 21.29 0.71
N GLY A 69 -20.81 21.02 1.87
CA GLY A 69 -21.29 20.04 2.85
C GLY A 69 -21.02 18.58 2.46
N LYS A 70 -20.10 18.32 1.52
CA LYS A 70 -19.76 16.97 1.08
C LYS A 70 -18.38 16.54 1.57
N SER A 71 -18.20 15.27 1.87
CA SER A 71 -16.89 14.73 2.24
C SER A 71 -16.01 14.49 0.99
N ALA A 72 -14.70 14.70 1.15
CA ALA A 72 -13.69 14.48 0.12
C ALA A 72 -12.47 13.76 0.73
N LEU A 73 -11.75 12.99 -0.10
CA LEU A 73 -10.54 12.26 0.26
C LEU A 73 -9.40 12.68 -0.68
N VAL A 74 -8.26 13.10 -0.12
CA VAL A 74 -7.04 13.33 -0.87
C VAL A 74 -5.99 12.36 -0.36
N GLU A 75 -5.63 11.40 -1.21
CA GLU A 75 -4.59 10.40 -0.97
C GLU A 75 -3.28 10.96 -1.55
N VAL A 76 -2.23 11.06 -0.74
CA VAL A 76 -0.94 11.62 -1.17
C VAL A 76 0.10 10.52 -1.17
N TRP A 77 0.68 10.25 -2.34
CA TRP A 77 1.80 9.33 -2.45
C TRP A 77 3.07 10.03 -1.95
N VAL A 78 3.66 9.49 -0.89
CA VAL A 78 4.94 9.95 -0.37
C VAL A 78 6.01 8.91 -0.64
N SER A 79 7.13 9.33 -1.21
CA SER A 79 8.34 8.50 -1.26
C SER A 79 9.10 8.67 0.06
N SER A 80 9.38 7.57 0.77
CA SER A 80 10.40 7.59 1.81
C SER A 80 11.77 7.54 1.15
N PRO A 81 12.74 8.40 1.52
CA PRO A 81 14.13 8.11 1.22
C PRO A 81 14.49 6.82 1.96
N ASN A 82 15.04 5.84 1.24
CA ASN A 82 15.69 4.67 1.81
C ASN A 82 17.11 5.04 2.25
#